data_AF-A0A3S5DD23-F1
#
_entry.id   AF-A0A3S5DD23-F1
#
_cell.length_a   1.000
_cell.length_b   1.000
_cell.length_c   1.000
_cell.angle_alpha   90.00
_cell.angle_beta   90.00
_cell.angle_gamma   90.00
#
_symmetry.space_group_name_H-M   'P 1'
#
loop_
_entity.id
_entity.type
_entity.pdbx_description
1 polymer ?
#
loop_
_entity_poly.entity_id
_entity_poly.type
_entity_poly.pdbx_seq_one_letter_code
_entity_poly.pdbx_strand_id
1 'polypeptide(L)' 'MNDKIRVGLIGYGYASKTFHAPLIMGTPGLELAAVSSSDETKVKADWPAVSGGL' A
#
# COMPACT_ATOMS: atom_id res chain seq x y z
N MET A 1 15.45 -16.55 1.57
CA MET A 1 15.58 -15.20 0.99
C MET A 1 14.33 -14.42 1.36
N ASN A 2 14.34 -13.08 1.35
CA ASN A 2 13.08 -12.33 1.47
C ASN A 2 12.49 -12.22 0.07
N ASP A 3 11.80 -13.28 -0.36
CA ASP A 3 11.36 -13.53 -1.74
C ASP A 3 10.15 -12.66 -2.19
N LYS A 4 9.98 -11.48 -1.61
CA LYS A 4 8.85 -10.58 -1.92
C LYS A 4 9.30 -9.36 -2.70
N ILE A 5 8.55 -9.04 -3.76
CA ILE A 5 8.66 -7.79 -4.49
C ILE A 5 8.00 -6.69 -3.66
N ARG A 6 8.79 -5.69 -3.26
CA ARG A 6 8.32 -4.53 -2.49
C ARG A 6 7.72 -3.50 -3.43
N VAL A 7 6.45 -3.18 -3.21
CA VAL A 7 5.68 -2.27 -4.06
C VAL A 7 5.45 -0.95 -3.32
N GLY A 8 5.78 0.16 -4.00
CA GLY A 8 5.37 1.50 -3.61
C GLY A 8 4.14 1.93 -4.40
N LEU A 9 3.08 2.37 -3.71
CA LEU A 9 1.84 2.83 -4.34
C LEU A 9 1.78 4.36 -4.30
N ILE A 10 1.55 5.01 -5.45
CA ILE A 10 1.47 6.47 -5.55
C ILE A 10 -0.01 6.90 -5.64
N GLY A 11 -0.43 7.72 -4.68
CA GLY A 11 -1.80 8.20 -4.54
C GLY A 11 -2.70 7.19 -3.83
N TYR A 12 -3.60 7.69 -2.97
CA TYR A 12 -4.55 6.87 -2.21
C TYR A 12 -6.01 7.29 -2.46
N GLY A 13 -6.37 7.37 -3.75
CA GLY A 13 -7.74 7.61 -4.21
C GLY A 13 -8.56 6.31 -4.29
N TYR A 14 -9.73 6.37 -4.93
CA TYR A 14 -10.66 5.24 -5.02
C TYR A 14 -10.03 3.98 -5.62
N ALA A 15 -9.33 4.09 -6.76
CA ALA A 15 -8.71 2.93 -7.40
C ALA A 15 -7.63 2.27 -6.52
N SER A 16 -6.77 3.11 -5.93
CA SER A 16 -5.69 2.66 -5.04
C SER A 16 -6.22 1.95 -3.80
N LYS A 17 -7.22 2.53 -3.13
CA LYS A 17 -7.84 1.98 -1.91
C LYS A 17 -8.65 0.71 -2.17
N THR A 18 -9.46 0.70 -3.23
CA THR A 18 -10.44 -0.38 -3.47
C THR A 18 -9.85 -1.57 -4.22
N PHE A 19 -8.89 -1.33 -5.12
CA PHE A 19 -8.36 -2.38 -6.00
C PHE A 19 -6.86 -2.61 -5.79
N HIS A 20 -6.02 -1.59 -6.01
CA HIS A 20 -4.57 -1.82 -6.06
C HIS A 20 -3.99 -2.28 -4.72
N ALA A 21 -4.26 -1.58 -3.61
CA ALA A 21 -3.74 -1.98 -2.31
C ALA A 21 -4.25 -3.38 -1.87
N PRO A 22 -5.56 -3.69 -1.95
CA PRO A 22 -6.04 -5.05 -1.67
C PRO A 22 -5.45 -6.14 -2.57
N LEU A 23 -5.30 -5.89 -3.87
CA LEU A 23 -4.74 -6.88 -4.79
C LEU A 23 -3.24 -7.08 -4.56
N ILE A 24 -2.46 -6.02 -4.29
CA ILE A 24 -1.04 -6.14 -3.94
C ILE A 24 -0.90 -7.00 -2.67
N MET A 25 -1.68 -6.70 -1.62
CA MET A 25 -1.62 -7.44 -0.35
C MET A 25 -2.12 -8.88 -0.47
N GLY A 26 -3.08 -9.13 -1.36
CA GLY A 26 -3.62 -10.47 -1.63
C GLY A 26 -2.77 -11.31 -2.57
N THR A 27 -1.73 -10.75 -3.21
CA THR A 27 -0.90 -11.47 -4.19
C THR A 27 0.33 -12.07 -3.50
N PRO A 28 0.48 -13.41 -3.47
CA PRO A 28 1.68 -14.06 -2.96
C PRO A 28 2.94 -13.55 -3.68
N GLY A 29 3.99 -13.28 -2.91
CA GLY A 29 5.24 -12.75 -3.44
C GLY A 29 5.25 -11.23 -3.61
N LEU A 30 4.16 -10.51 -3.31
CA LEU A 30 4.16 -9.04 -3.22
C LEU A 30 4.08 -8.57 -1.76
N GLU A 31 4.59 -7.37 -1.52
CA GLU A 31 4.50 -6.65 -0.26
C GLU A 31 4.21 -5.17 -0.55
N LEU A 32 3.10 -4.62 -0.03
CA LEU A 32 2.86 -3.18 -0.07
C LEU A 32 3.74 -2.50 0.97
N ALA A 33 4.88 -1.97 0.54
CA ALA A 33 5.91 -1.44 1.44
C ALA A 33 5.65 0.03 1.83
N ALA A 34 5.07 0.82 0.93
CA ALA A 34 4.78 2.22 1.16
C ALA A 34 3.62 2.72 0.29
N VAL A 35 2.91 3.73 0.79
CA VAL A 35 1.93 4.51 0.03
C VAL A 35 2.27 5.98 0.13
N SER A 36 2.54 6.63 -1.01
CA SER A 36 2.65 8.09 -1.09
C SER A 36 1.25 8.68 -1.18
N SER A 37 0.82 9.41 -0.14
CA SER A 37 -0.48 10.06 -0.05
C SER A 37 -0.33 11.47 0.51
N SER A 38 -1.16 12.40 0.05
CA SER A 38 -1.29 13.72 0.70
C SER A 38 -2.06 13.65 2.02
N ASP A 39 -2.72 12.52 2.29
CA ASP A 39 -3.47 12.24 3.50
C ASP A 39 -3.01 10.88 4.06
N GLU A 40 -2.04 10.91 4.97
CA GLU A 40 -1.51 9.72 5.65
C GLU A 40 -2.57 9.05 6.52
N THR A 41 -3.49 9.83 7.10
CA THR A 41 -4.48 9.30 8.04
C THR A 41 -5.42 8.31 7.37
N LYS A 42 -5.80 8.56 6.10
CA LYS A 42 -6.57 7.60 5.28
C LYS A 42 -5.82 6.29 5.05
N VAL A 43 -4.51 6.36 4.80
CA VAL A 43 -3.68 5.16 4.60
C VAL A 43 -3.60 4.36 5.89
N LYS A 44 -3.32 5.02 7.02
CA LYS A 44 -3.19 4.37 8.33
C LYS A 44 -4.49 3.77 8.86
N ALA A 45 -5.64 4.36 8.53
CA ALA A 45 -6.95 3.82 8.89
C ALA A 45 -7.20 2.44 8.25
N ASP A 46 -6.77 2.23 7.00
CA ASP A 46 -6.95 0.96 6.30
C ASP A 46 -5.75 0.01 6.52
N TRP A 47 -4.52 0.55 6.58
CA TRP A 47 -3.27 -0.22 6.60
C TRP A 47 -2.28 0.31 7.66
N PRO A 48 -2.50 0.00 8.95
CA PRO A 48 -1.70 0.59 10.05
C PRO A 48 -0.18 0.32 9.95
N ALA A 49 0.18 -0.86 9.44
CA ALA A 49 1.56 -1.33 9.31
C ALA A 49 2.30 -0.78 8.09
N VAL A 50 1.60 -0.16 7.13
CA VAL A 50 2.22 0.38 5.91
C VAL A 50 2.70 1.81 6.17
N SER A 51 3.89 2.14 5.69
CA SER A 51 4.44 3.49 5.72
C SER A 51 3.58 4.41 4.84
N GLY A 52 2.99 5.46 5.42
CA GLY A 52 2.04 6.34 4.72
C GLY A 52 2.60 7.74 4.49
N GLY A 53 3.75 7.89 3.86
CA GLY A 53 4.32 9.22 3.64
C GLY A 53 5.48 9.23 2.64
N LEU A 54 5.75 10.42 2.11
CA LEU A 54 7.08 10.84 1.70
C LEU A 54 7.63 11.74 2.81
#